data_AF-A0AAD3NI79-F1
#
_entry.id   AF-A0AAD3NI79-F1
#
_cell.length_a   1.000
_cell.length_b   1.000
_cell.length_c   1.000
_cell.angle_alpha   90.00
_cell.angle_beta   90.00
_cell.angle_gamma   90.00
#
_symmetry.space_group_name_H-M   'P 1'
#
loop_
_entity.id
_entity.type
_entity.pdbx_description
1 polymer ?
#
loop_
_entity_poly.entity_id
_entity_poly.type
_entity_poly.pdbx_seq_one_letter_code
_entity_poly.pdbx_strand_id
1 'polypeptide(L)'
;MERENQSLYLQTCWTPSSKRGNGYDPQTMKHPTDLDASKIQSGQFDERYVLSSRVRTGRSIRGLSLPPACTRAERREVERVVVDALAGLKDDLVGKYYSLTQMTEKEQQQLIDDHFLFDKPVSPLLTCAGMARDWPDARGIWHNNEKTFLIWINEEDHTRVISMEKGGNMKRVFDRFCRGLKENQPLSWDPDAPPPGENQHNECVPVWLTLARTDECTVRT
;
A
#
# COMPACT_ATOMS: atom_id res chain seq x y z
N MET A 1 6.29 -17.92 -14.64
CA MET A 1 6.04 -16.82 -15.57
C MET A 1 6.22 -15.42 -14.98
N GLU A 2 5.40 -14.91 -14.05
CA GLU A 2 5.58 -13.52 -13.57
C GLU A 2 6.80 -13.33 -12.65
N ARG A 3 7.12 -14.33 -11.81
CA ARG A 3 8.39 -14.35 -11.04
C ARG A 3 9.64 -14.37 -11.94
N GLU A 4 9.56 -15.06 -13.08
CA GLU A 4 10.65 -15.10 -14.05
C GLU A 4 10.75 -13.76 -14.78
N ASN A 5 9.63 -13.17 -15.21
CA ASN A 5 9.61 -11.84 -15.79
C ASN A 5 10.13 -10.77 -14.83
N GLN A 6 9.76 -10.81 -13.53
CA GLN A 6 10.26 -9.88 -12.53
C GLN A 6 11.76 -10.08 -12.29
N SER A 7 12.23 -11.32 -12.11
CA SER A 7 13.67 -11.61 -11.93
C SER A 7 14.50 -11.16 -13.15
N LEU A 8 14.02 -11.43 -14.37
CA LEU A 8 14.65 -10.97 -15.61
C LEU A 8 14.65 -9.44 -15.72
N TYR A 9 13.52 -8.78 -15.44
CA TYR A 9 13.41 -7.32 -15.49
C TYR A 9 14.32 -6.61 -14.48
N LEU A 10 14.50 -7.22 -13.30
CA LEU A 10 15.40 -6.72 -12.26
C LEU A 10 16.86 -6.76 -12.71
N GLN A 11 17.27 -7.85 -13.36
CA GLN A 11 18.64 -7.99 -13.88
C GLN A 11 18.93 -7.07 -15.07
N THR A 12 17.96 -6.82 -15.96
CA THR A 12 18.22 -6.10 -17.23
C THR A 12 17.86 -4.62 -17.21
N CYS A 13 16.81 -4.21 -16.49
CA CYS A 13 16.24 -2.86 -16.58
C CYS A 13 16.28 -2.09 -15.25
N TRP A 14 16.24 -2.79 -14.12
CA TRP A 14 16.19 -2.16 -12.80
C TRP A 14 17.58 -1.83 -12.23
N THR A 15 18.56 -2.73 -12.36
CA THR A 15 19.95 -2.50 -11.91
C THR A 15 20.66 -1.28 -12.53
N PRO A 16 20.43 -0.88 -13.81
CA PRO A 16 20.96 0.37 -14.33
C PRO A 16 20.18 1.60 -13.81
N SER A 17 18.92 1.42 -13.43
CA SER A 17 18.02 2.48 -12.95
C SER A 17 18.25 2.78 -11.45
N SER A 18 18.55 1.77 -10.62
CA SER A 18 18.87 1.94 -9.19
C SER A 18 20.19 2.69 -8.97
N LYS A 19 21.18 2.53 -9.86
CA LYS A 19 22.39 3.37 -9.87
C LYS A 19 22.10 4.86 -10.12
N ARG A 20 20.93 5.20 -10.70
CA ARG A 20 20.47 6.59 -10.89
C ARG A 20 19.55 7.09 -9.77
N GLY A 21 18.97 6.19 -8.97
CA GLY A 21 18.11 6.51 -7.84
C GLY A 21 18.80 6.27 -6.50
N ASN A 22 19.32 7.33 -5.88
CA ASN A 22 19.87 7.36 -4.51
C ASN A 22 21.06 6.43 -4.17
N GLY A 23 21.63 5.69 -5.12
CA GLY A 23 22.88 4.93 -4.90
C GLY A 23 22.73 3.62 -4.13
N TYR A 24 21.51 3.07 -4.01
CA TYR A 24 21.27 1.76 -3.42
C TYR A 24 21.52 0.64 -4.44
N ASP A 25 22.39 -0.30 -4.09
CA ASP A 25 22.68 -1.47 -4.91
C ASP A 25 21.97 -2.72 -4.36
N PRO A 26 20.95 -3.25 -5.05
CA PRO A 26 20.19 -4.42 -4.58
C PRO A 26 21.01 -5.70 -4.50
N GLN A 27 22.16 -5.76 -5.19
CA GLN A 27 23.01 -6.96 -5.20
C GLN A 27 23.95 -7.01 -4.00
N THR A 28 24.29 -5.86 -3.43
CA THR A 28 25.31 -5.75 -2.38
C THR A 28 24.76 -5.19 -1.07
N MET A 29 23.59 -4.56 -1.07
CA MET A 29 22.98 -3.92 0.09
C MET A 29 21.66 -4.61 0.48
N LYS A 30 21.37 -4.62 1.78
CA LYS A 30 20.08 -5.05 2.34
C LYS A 30 19.32 -3.83 2.84
N HIS A 31 18.01 -3.76 2.57
CA HIS A 31 17.15 -2.67 3.03
C HIS A 31 16.51 -3.05 4.39
N PRO A 32 16.95 -2.47 5.52
CA PRO A 32 16.33 -2.75 6.80
C PRO A 32 14.91 -2.16 6.84
N THR A 33 13.95 -2.95 7.33
CA THR A 33 12.59 -2.46 7.58
C THR A 33 12.41 -2.23 9.07
N ASP A 34 12.02 -1.01 9.45
CA ASP A 34 11.78 -0.63 10.84
C ASP A 34 10.43 0.04 10.98
N LEU A 35 9.48 -0.65 11.63
CA LEU A 35 8.12 -0.18 11.89
C LEU A 35 7.90 0.04 13.40
N ASP A 36 8.95 0.51 14.10
CA ASP A 36 8.87 0.92 15.49
C ASP A 36 8.66 2.43 15.62
N ALA A 37 7.40 2.82 15.85
CA ALA A 37 7.02 4.22 16.04
C ALA A 37 7.61 4.85 17.31
N SER A 38 8.05 4.07 18.29
CA SER A 38 8.64 4.59 19.54
C SER A 38 9.96 5.33 19.31
N LYS A 39 10.68 4.99 18.22
CA LYS A 39 11.95 5.63 17.83
C LYS A 39 11.76 7.06 17.33
N ILE A 40 10.53 7.48 17.00
CA ILE A 40 10.23 8.84 16.59
C ILE A 40 10.19 9.76 17.82
N GLN A 41 11.25 10.53 18.02
CA GLN A 41 11.42 11.40 19.19
C GLN A 41 10.56 12.68 19.10
N SER A 42 10.55 13.32 17.93
CA SER A 42 9.75 14.52 17.63
C SER A 42 8.87 14.25 16.42
N GLY A 43 7.64 14.76 16.44
CA GLY A 43 6.69 14.61 15.34
C GLY A 43 5.45 15.47 15.48
N GLN A 44 5.55 16.58 16.23
CA GLN A 44 4.52 17.61 16.29
C GLN A 44 5.04 18.82 15.51
N PHE A 45 4.41 19.12 14.39
CA PHE A 45 4.69 20.29 13.59
C PHE A 45 3.78 21.46 13.99
N ASP A 46 4.21 22.68 13.67
CA ASP A 46 3.42 23.88 13.88
C ASP A 46 2.25 23.93 12.88
N GLU A 47 1.04 23.85 13.42
CA GLU A 47 -0.22 23.79 12.66
C GLU A 47 -0.55 25.09 11.90
N ARG A 48 0.16 26.18 12.19
CA ARG A 48 0.08 27.40 11.37
C ARG A 48 0.62 27.17 9.96
N TYR A 49 1.60 26.28 9.84
CA TYR A 49 2.27 25.95 8.59
C TYR A 49 1.78 24.62 8.01
N VAL A 50 1.64 23.58 8.84
CA VAL A 50 1.25 22.24 8.41
C VAL A 50 -0.26 22.05 8.51
N LEU A 51 -0.91 21.87 7.36
CA LEU A 51 -2.37 21.68 7.29
C LEU A 51 -2.81 20.25 7.61
N SER A 52 -2.04 19.27 7.15
CA SER A 52 -2.31 17.86 7.36
C SER A 52 -1.04 17.04 7.25
N SER A 53 -1.06 15.88 7.90
CA SER A 53 0.03 14.92 7.94
C SER A 53 -0.48 13.57 7.42
N ARG A 54 0.28 12.95 6.51
CA ARG A 54 -0.09 11.68 5.87
C ARG A 54 1.12 10.76 5.73
N VAL A 55 0.91 9.47 5.96
CA VAL A 55 1.87 8.38 5.71
C VAL A 55 1.18 7.34 4.84
N ARG A 56 1.87 6.90 3.76
CA ARG A 56 1.35 5.89 2.82
C ARG A 56 2.37 4.81 2.51
N THR A 57 1.92 3.59 2.24
CA THR A 57 2.74 2.51 1.67
C THR A 57 1.90 1.57 0.81
N GLY A 58 2.54 0.94 -0.18
CA GLY A 58 1.96 -0.17 -0.94
C GLY A 58 2.28 -1.52 -0.28
N ARG A 59 1.35 -2.47 -0.36
CA ARG A 59 1.60 -3.89 -0.05
C ARG A 59 1.03 -4.77 -1.15
N SER A 60 1.73 -5.87 -1.41
CA SER A 60 1.37 -6.85 -2.42
C SER A 60 1.27 -8.24 -1.80
N ILE A 61 0.13 -8.89 -2.02
CA ILE A 61 -0.13 -10.26 -1.58
C ILE A 61 0.72 -11.25 -2.37
N ARG A 62 1.46 -12.10 -1.66
CA ARG A 62 2.29 -13.15 -2.25
C ARG A 62 1.43 -14.19 -2.96
N GLY A 63 1.85 -14.58 -4.16
CA GLY A 63 1.19 -15.65 -4.94
C GLY A 63 0.10 -15.17 -5.90
N LEU A 64 -0.20 -13.86 -5.91
CA LEU A 64 -1.12 -13.23 -6.86
C LEU A 64 -0.34 -12.28 -7.78
N SER A 65 -0.72 -12.26 -9.06
CA SER A 65 -0.16 -11.37 -10.08
C SER A 65 -0.42 -9.89 -9.78
N LEU A 66 0.53 -9.02 -10.11
CA LEU A 66 0.38 -7.57 -9.89
C LEU A 66 -0.66 -6.96 -10.84
N PRO A 67 -1.18 -5.74 -10.58
CA PRO A 67 -2.24 -5.13 -11.39
C PRO A 67 -2.02 -5.11 -12.91
N PRO A 68 -0.79 -4.91 -13.44
CA PRO A 68 -0.51 -5.00 -14.88
C PRO A 68 -0.88 -6.35 -15.50
N ALA A 69 -0.64 -7.46 -14.79
CA ALA A 69 -0.76 -8.82 -15.32
C ALA A 69 -1.94 -9.62 -14.76
N CYS A 70 -2.53 -9.19 -13.63
CA CYS A 70 -3.59 -9.95 -12.95
C CYS A 70 -4.80 -10.23 -13.83
N THR A 71 -5.37 -11.42 -13.65
CA THR A 71 -6.68 -11.79 -14.19
C THR A 71 -7.81 -11.22 -13.31
N ARG A 72 -9.04 -11.20 -13.83
CA ARG A 72 -10.22 -10.81 -13.03
C ARG A 72 -10.41 -11.70 -11.79
N ALA A 73 -10.10 -12.99 -11.89
CA ALA A 73 -10.21 -13.93 -10.78
C ALA A 73 -9.20 -13.61 -9.68
N GLU A 74 -7.93 -13.39 -10.03
CA GLU A 74 -6.89 -13.02 -9.06
C GLU A 74 -7.19 -11.69 -8.39
N ARG A 75 -7.70 -10.70 -9.15
CA ARG A 75 -8.08 -9.40 -8.59
C ARG A 75 -9.18 -9.52 -7.54
N ARG A 76 -10.19 -10.35 -7.79
CA ARG A 76 -11.26 -10.66 -6.82
C ARG A 76 -10.75 -11.43 -5.61
N GLU A 77 -9.75 -12.28 -5.80
CA GLU A 77 -9.11 -12.97 -4.68
C GLU A 77 -8.30 -12.01 -3.81
N VAL A 78 -7.60 -11.02 -4.39
CA VAL A 78 -6.98 -9.93 -3.63
C VAL A 78 -8.03 -9.19 -2.80
N GLU A 79 -9.14 -8.79 -3.42
CA GLU A 79 -10.23 -8.09 -2.73
C GLU A 79 -10.75 -8.92 -1.54
N ARG A 80 -11.06 -10.20 -1.76
CA ARG A 80 -11.57 -11.11 -0.73
C ARG A 80 -10.60 -11.24 0.45
N VAL A 81 -9.33 -11.55 0.18
CA VAL A 81 -8.31 -11.75 1.21
C VAL A 81 -8.09 -10.48 2.04
N VAL A 82 -8.08 -9.32 1.39
CA VAL A 82 -7.90 -8.04 2.09
C VAL A 82 -9.14 -7.73 2.93
N VAL A 83 -10.34 -7.83 2.37
CA VAL A 83 -11.58 -7.52 3.11
C VAL A 83 -11.76 -8.44 4.31
N ASP A 84 -11.46 -9.74 4.17
CA ASP A 84 -11.53 -10.71 5.27
C ASP A 84 -10.54 -10.34 6.40
N ALA A 85 -9.33 -9.91 6.06
CA ALA A 85 -8.36 -9.45 7.05
C ALA A 85 -8.78 -8.15 7.74
N LEU A 86 -9.33 -7.19 6.97
CA LEU A 86 -9.79 -5.91 7.50
C LEU A 86 -11.01 -6.04 8.41
N ALA A 87 -11.84 -7.06 8.22
CA ALA A 87 -12.93 -7.38 9.13
C ALA A 87 -12.45 -7.83 10.52
N GLY A 88 -11.20 -8.28 10.64
CA GLY A 88 -10.59 -8.71 11.90
C GLY A 88 -10.00 -7.57 12.75
N LEU A 89 -9.94 -6.34 12.22
CA LEU A 89 -9.40 -5.17 12.92
C LEU A 89 -10.28 -4.75 14.10
N LYS A 90 -9.64 -4.29 15.18
CA LYS A 90 -10.29 -3.94 16.45
C LYS A 90 -10.01 -2.49 16.85
N ASP A 91 -10.67 -2.06 17.92
CA ASP A 91 -10.46 -0.74 18.55
C ASP A 91 -10.65 0.45 17.58
N ASP A 92 -9.65 1.33 17.48
CA ASP A 92 -9.65 2.52 16.63
C ASP A 92 -9.50 2.21 15.13
N LEU A 93 -9.19 0.95 14.80
CA LEU A 93 -9.02 0.46 13.44
C LEU A 93 -10.28 -0.23 12.90
N VAL A 94 -11.38 -0.30 13.65
CA VAL A 94 -12.66 -0.80 13.13
C VAL A 94 -13.17 0.13 12.03
N GLY A 95 -13.59 -0.46 10.92
CA GLY A 95 -14.01 0.28 9.73
C GLY A 95 -14.99 -0.45 8.85
N LYS A 96 -15.31 0.18 7.72
CA LYS A 96 -16.22 -0.36 6.71
C LYS A 96 -15.55 -0.38 5.34
N TYR A 97 -15.81 -1.46 4.62
CA TYR A 97 -15.43 -1.61 3.21
C TYR A 97 -16.54 -1.13 2.29
N TYR A 98 -16.15 -0.44 1.21
CA TYR A 98 -17.03 0.06 0.15
C TYR A 98 -16.48 -0.39 -1.20
N SER A 99 -17.21 -1.27 -1.88
CA SER A 99 -16.89 -1.67 -3.25
C SER A 99 -17.31 -0.57 -4.21
N LEU A 100 -16.43 -0.21 -5.15
CA LEU A 100 -16.73 0.80 -6.18
C LEU A 100 -17.88 0.38 -7.11
N THR A 101 -18.15 -0.94 -7.22
CA THR A 101 -19.21 -1.44 -8.10
C THR A 101 -20.61 -1.30 -7.47
N GLN A 102 -20.69 -1.31 -6.13
CA GLN A 102 -21.97 -1.33 -5.38
C GLN A 102 -22.23 -0.02 -4.63
N MET A 103 -21.37 0.98 -4.79
CA MET A 103 -21.44 2.24 -4.07
C MET A 103 -22.64 3.08 -4.53
N THR A 104 -23.39 3.62 -3.58
CA THR A 104 -24.47 4.57 -3.90
C THR A 104 -23.90 5.95 -4.21
N GLU A 105 -24.61 6.77 -5.01
CA GLU A 105 -24.19 8.15 -5.31
C GLU A 105 -23.96 8.99 -4.04
N LYS A 106 -24.76 8.74 -2.99
CA LYS A 106 -24.60 9.42 -1.70
C LYS A 106 -23.30 9.03 -0.99
N GLU A 107 -22.97 7.74 -0.97
CA GLU A 107 -21.69 7.26 -0.41
C GLU A 107 -20.51 7.76 -1.24
N GLN A 108 -20.66 7.79 -2.56
CA GLN A 108 -19.65 8.31 -3.47
C GLN A 108 -19.38 9.80 -3.20
N GLN A 109 -20.42 10.63 -3.11
CA GLN A 109 -20.26 12.04 -2.81
C GLN A 109 -19.60 12.27 -1.44
N GLN A 110 -19.99 11.49 -0.43
CA GLN A 110 -19.36 11.56 0.89
C GLN A 110 -17.86 11.27 0.83
N LEU A 111 -17.44 10.25 0.07
CA LEU A 111 -16.02 9.91 -0.10
C LEU A 111 -15.25 10.95 -0.94
N ILE A 112 -15.92 11.66 -1.85
CA ILE A 112 -15.33 12.80 -2.57
C ILE A 112 -15.09 13.96 -1.61
N ASP A 113 -16.09 14.30 -0.78
CA ASP A 113 -16.02 15.40 0.18
C ASP A 113 -14.96 15.14 1.25
N ASP A 114 -14.76 13.87 1.63
CA ASP A 114 -13.70 13.46 2.56
C ASP A 114 -12.32 13.34 1.89
N HIS A 115 -12.21 13.56 0.57
CA HIS A 115 -11.00 13.36 -0.24
C HIS A 115 -10.42 11.93 -0.21
N PHE A 116 -11.30 10.92 -0.12
CA PHE A 116 -10.92 9.51 -0.01
C PHE A 116 -11.14 8.71 -1.28
N LEU A 117 -12.04 9.16 -2.16
CA LEU A 117 -12.33 8.51 -3.41
C LEU A 117 -11.14 8.63 -4.38
N PHE A 118 -10.76 7.52 -4.99
CA PHE A 118 -9.86 7.51 -6.13
C PHE A 118 -10.66 7.19 -7.40
N ASP A 119 -10.40 7.95 -8.46
CA ASP A 119 -11.07 7.79 -9.74
C ASP A 119 -10.31 6.83 -10.65
N LYS A 120 -10.97 6.48 -11.76
CA LYS A 120 -10.36 5.66 -12.81
C LYS A 120 -9.02 6.30 -13.23
N PRO A 121 -7.91 5.53 -13.26
CA PRO A 121 -6.62 6.07 -13.64
C PRO A 121 -6.68 6.58 -15.09
N VAL A 122 -6.51 7.89 -15.26
CA VAL A 122 -6.43 8.57 -16.57
C VAL A 122 -4.99 8.78 -17.04
N SER A 123 -4.02 8.61 -16.12
CA SER A 123 -2.60 8.79 -16.42
C SER A 123 -2.15 7.81 -17.50
N PRO A 124 -1.51 8.27 -18.59
CA PRO A 124 -0.95 7.42 -19.63
C PRO A 124 0.01 6.36 -19.08
N LEU A 125 0.73 6.65 -17.99
CA LEU A 125 1.64 5.69 -17.36
C LEU A 125 0.90 4.46 -16.82
N LEU A 126 -0.27 4.67 -16.22
CA LEU A 126 -1.07 3.60 -15.62
C LEU A 126 -1.93 2.88 -16.66
N THR A 127 -2.47 3.62 -17.64
CA THR A 127 -3.31 3.02 -18.69
C THR A 127 -2.48 2.20 -19.67
N CYS A 128 -1.31 2.68 -20.11
CA CYS A 128 -0.40 1.92 -20.98
C CYS A 128 0.21 0.71 -20.26
N ALA A 129 0.36 0.75 -18.93
CA ALA A 129 0.80 -0.40 -18.13
C ALA A 129 -0.32 -1.43 -17.89
N GLY A 130 -1.54 -1.23 -18.42
CA GLY A 130 -2.63 -2.19 -18.31
C GLY A 130 -3.30 -2.23 -16.93
N MET A 131 -3.10 -1.21 -16.09
CA MET A 131 -3.61 -1.18 -14.71
C MET A 131 -5.10 -0.75 -14.64
N ALA A 132 -5.61 -0.12 -15.70
CA ALA A 132 -7.00 0.34 -15.82
C ALA A 132 -8.00 -0.73 -16.34
N ARG A 133 -7.56 -1.98 -16.56
CA ARG A 133 -8.38 -3.05 -17.16
C ARG A 133 -9.56 -3.45 -16.27
N ASP A 134 -10.71 -3.74 -16.87
CA ASP A 134 -11.95 -4.18 -16.19
C ASP A 134 -12.44 -3.24 -15.07
N TRP A 135 -12.11 -1.95 -15.12
CA TRP A 135 -12.60 -0.98 -14.12
C TRP A 135 -14.14 -0.92 -14.10
N PRO A 136 -14.83 -0.91 -12.93
CA PRO A 136 -14.34 -0.88 -11.54
C PRO A 136 -14.33 -2.25 -10.81
N ASP A 137 -14.29 -3.38 -11.52
CA ASP A 137 -14.42 -4.73 -10.94
C ASP A 137 -13.35 -5.03 -9.87
N ALA A 138 -13.76 -5.49 -8.68
CA ALA A 138 -12.90 -5.82 -7.54
C ALA A 138 -12.04 -4.68 -7.00
N ARG A 139 -12.50 -3.42 -7.15
CA ARG A 139 -11.87 -2.23 -6.55
C ARG A 139 -12.74 -1.70 -5.43
N GLY A 140 -12.10 -1.19 -4.39
CA GLY A 140 -12.83 -0.56 -3.31
C GLY A 140 -11.95 0.21 -2.35
N ILE A 141 -12.64 0.84 -1.42
CA ILE A 141 -12.07 1.68 -0.38
C ILE A 141 -12.53 1.12 0.94
N TRP A 142 -11.59 0.96 1.87
CA TRP A 142 -11.89 0.73 3.26
C TRP A 142 -11.39 1.92 4.07
N HIS A 143 -12.14 2.32 5.08
CA HIS A 143 -11.66 3.31 6.06
C HIS A 143 -12.19 2.98 7.46
N ASN A 144 -11.45 3.38 8.48
CA ASN A 144 -11.91 3.29 9.86
C ASN A 144 -13.04 4.30 10.15
N ASN A 145 -13.75 4.10 11.25
CA ASN A 145 -14.88 4.95 11.65
C ASN A 145 -14.46 6.42 11.86
N GLU A 146 -13.24 6.65 12.34
CA GLU A 146 -12.69 7.99 12.57
C GLU A 146 -12.14 8.67 11.31
N LYS A 147 -12.13 7.97 10.16
CA LYS A 147 -11.61 8.51 8.88
C LYS A 147 -10.12 8.94 8.94
N THR A 148 -9.34 8.27 9.78
CA THR A 148 -7.91 8.54 10.02
C THR A 148 -6.98 7.43 9.49
N PHE A 149 -7.56 6.28 9.09
CA PHE A 149 -6.86 5.15 8.51
C PHE A 149 -7.68 4.60 7.33
N LEU A 150 -7.03 4.49 6.17
CA LEU A 150 -7.66 4.18 4.89
C LEU A 150 -6.84 3.17 4.11
N ILE A 151 -7.53 2.32 3.37
CA ILE A 151 -6.91 1.33 2.51
C ILE A 151 -7.62 1.33 1.16
N TRP A 152 -6.86 1.59 0.10
CA TRP A 152 -7.33 1.41 -1.26
C TRP A 152 -6.98 0.01 -1.74
N ILE A 153 -7.94 -0.66 -2.36
CA ILE A 153 -7.80 -2.04 -2.83
C ILE A 153 -7.83 -2.04 -4.37
N ASN A 154 -6.83 -2.69 -4.98
CA ASN A 154 -6.72 -2.92 -6.43
C ASN A 154 -6.70 -1.65 -7.31
N GLU A 155 -6.08 -0.56 -6.81
CA GLU A 155 -5.88 0.67 -7.57
C GLU A 155 -4.62 0.57 -8.45
N GLU A 156 -3.46 1.05 -7.98
CA GLU A 156 -2.18 0.83 -8.67
C GLU A 156 -1.42 -0.40 -8.14
N ASP A 157 -1.71 -0.80 -6.92
CA ASP A 157 -1.13 -1.95 -6.21
C ASP A 157 -2.27 -2.78 -5.60
N HIS A 158 -1.96 -3.96 -5.04
CA HIS A 158 -2.99 -4.77 -4.35
C HIS A 158 -3.63 -3.99 -3.22
N THR A 159 -2.80 -3.37 -2.36
CA THR A 159 -3.28 -2.44 -1.34
C THR A 159 -2.38 -1.22 -1.21
N ARG A 160 -3.00 -0.07 -0.98
CA ARG A 160 -2.34 1.15 -0.52
C ARG A 160 -2.88 1.51 0.85
N VAL A 161 -2.04 1.38 1.86
CA VAL A 161 -2.36 1.68 3.25
C VAL A 161 -1.97 3.13 3.53
N ILE A 162 -2.92 3.90 4.06
CA ILE A 162 -2.80 5.34 4.29
C ILE A 162 -3.24 5.65 5.72
N SER A 163 -2.39 6.31 6.49
CA SER A 163 -2.77 6.96 7.74
C SER A 163 -2.70 8.45 7.53
N MET A 164 -3.75 9.18 7.87
CA MET A 164 -3.77 10.62 7.70
C MET A 164 -4.52 11.31 8.83
N GLU A 165 -4.16 12.56 9.07
CA GLU A 165 -4.79 13.40 10.07
C GLU A 165 -4.62 14.88 9.74
N LYS A 166 -5.60 15.71 10.11
CA LYS A 166 -5.45 17.17 10.05
C LYS A 166 -4.49 17.66 11.14
N GLY A 167 -3.72 18.69 10.83
CA GLY A 167 -2.70 19.24 11.72
C GLY A 167 -1.33 18.57 11.58
N GLY A 168 -0.47 18.84 12.56
CA GLY A 168 0.96 18.56 12.50
C GLY A 168 1.43 17.32 13.26
N ASN A 169 0.53 16.49 13.79
CA ASN A 169 0.92 15.36 14.65
C ASN A 169 1.32 14.11 13.85
N MET A 170 2.46 14.19 13.17
CA MET A 170 3.05 13.08 12.42
C MET A 170 3.37 11.87 13.30
N LYS A 171 3.75 12.07 14.56
CA LYS A 171 4.05 10.96 15.47
C LYS A 171 2.83 10.06 15.69
N ARG A 172 1.66 10.67 15.94
CA ARG A 172 0.39 9.92 16.09
C ARG A 172 -0.03 9.24 14.78
N VAL A 173 0.13 9.93 13.65
CA VAL A 173 -0.17 9.37 12.32
C VAL A 173 0.69 8.13 12.05
N PHE A 174 1.99 8.19 12.36
CA PHE A 174 2.93 7.09 12.17
C PHE A 174 2.71 5.94 13.17
N ASP A 175 2.38 6.24 14.43
CA ASP A 175 2.02 5.22 15.42
C ASP A 175 0.82 4.38 14.96
N ARG A 176 -0.28 5.04 14.58
CA ARG A 176 -1.47 4.37 14.03
C ARG A 176 -1.14 3.56 12.77
N PHE A 177 -0.28 4.10 11.90
CA PHE A 177 0.17 3.41 10.70
C PHE A 177 0.94 2.12 11.01
N CYS A 178 1.89 2.17 11.95
CA CYS A 178 2.65 1.00 12.39
C CYS A 178 1.77 -0.04 13.08
N ARG A 179 0.82 0.36 13.93
CA ARG A 179 -0.15 -0.55 14.57
C ARG A 179 -1.03 -1.23 13.52
N GLY A 180 -1.63 -0.44 12.63
CA GLY A 180 -2.48 -0.95 11.55
C GLY A 180 -1.74 -1.91 10.63
N LEU A 181 -0.47 -1.63 10.30
CA LEU A 181 0.34 -2.56 9.50
C LEU A 181 0.70 -3.86 10.24
N LYS A 182 0.95 -3.80 11.55
CA LYS A 182 1.27 -5.00 12.36
C LYS A 182 0.06 -5.92 12.53
N GLU A 183 -1.13 -5.35 12.70
CA GLU A 183 -2.37 -6.13 12.75
C GLU A 183 -2.73 -6.74 11.38
N ASN A 184 -2.43 -6.03 10.30
CA ASN A 184 -2.58 -6.52 8.91
C ASN A 184 -1.36 -7.32 8.39
N GLN A 185 -0.38 -7.63 9.25
CA GLN A 185 0.86 -8.31 8.87
C GLN A 185 0.71 -9.76 8.33
N PRO A 186 -0.38 -10.53 8.55
CA PRO A 186 -0.48 -11.84 7.92
C PRO A 186 -0.54 -11.79 6.37
N LEU A 187 -0.71 -10.61 5.75
CA LEU A 187 -0.76 -10.49 4.29
C LEU A 187 0.59 -10.49 3.56
N SER A 188 1.73 -10.27 4.24
CA SER A 188 3.03 -10.23 3.55
C SER A 188 4.24 -10.15 4.50
N TRP A 189 4.45 -11.14 5.38
CA TRP A 189 5.71 -11.18 6.14
C TRP A 189 6.42 -12.52 6.03
N ASP A 190 7.63 -12.44 5.47
CA ASP A 190 8.64 -13.48 5.56
C ASP A 190 9.95 -12.80 5.96
N PRO A 191 10.57 -13.14 7.10
CA PRO A 191 11.85 -12.59 7.46
C PRO A 191 13.03 -13.26 6.75
N ASP A 192 12.92 -14.48 6.16
CA ASP A 192 13.99 -15.21 5.42
C ASP A 192 13.63 -16.69 4.95
N ALA A 193 12.37 -17.14 4.79
CA ALA A 193 11.96 -18.57 4.92
C ALA A 193 12.28 -19.52 3.72
N PRO A 194 12.44 -20.87 3.93
CA PRO A 194 11.39 -21.79 4.49
C PRO A 194 11.95 -22.94 5.41
N PRO A 195 11.20 -24.01 5.84
CA PRO A 195 9.76 -24.30 6.14
C PRO A 195 9.54 -25.08 7.49
N PRO A 196 8.35 -25.67 7.78
CA PRO A 196 8.29 -27.05 8.29
C PRO A 196 7.76 -27.97 7.16
N GLY A 197 8.71 -28.57 6.44
CA GLY A 197 8.47 -29.47 5.30
C GLY A 197 9.44 -29.21 4.14
N GLU A 198 10.60 -29.88 4.19
CA GLU A 198 11.75 -29.79 3.28
C GLU A 198 11.46 -29.88 1.76
N ASN A 199 12.43 -29.33 0.99
CA ASN A 199 12.70 -29.37 -0.47
C ASN A 199 12.31 -28.09 -1.25
N GLN A 200 13.16 -27.06 -1.35
CA GLN A 200 14.44 -26.88 -2.09
C GLN A 200 14.25 -26.11 -3.43
N HIS A 201 15.14 -25.13 -3.64
CA HIS A 201 15.40 -24.30 -4.84
C HIS A 201 14.39 -23.19 -5.20
N ASN A 202 14.67 -21.96 -4.72
CA ASN A 202 15.00 -20.80 -5.58
C ASN A 202 14.98 -19.49 -4.78
N GLU A 203 16.20 -18.99 -4.59
CA GLU A 203 16.67 -17.60 -4.49
C GLU A 203 15.69 -16.49 -4.08
N CYS A 204 16.07 -15.84 -2.98
CA CYS A 204 15.52 -14.62 -2.42
C CYS A 204 15.43 -13.51 -3.47
N VAL A 205 14.22 -12.98 -3.68
CA VAL A 205 14.00 -11.70 -4.35
C VAL A 205 13.40 -10.75 -3.31
N PRO A 206 13.97 -9.54 -3.12
CA PRO A 206 13.50 -8.62 -2.09
C PRO A 206 12.05 -8.23 -2.36
N VAL A 207 11.24 -8.27 -1.30
CA VAL A 207 9.89 -7.72 -1.29
C VAL A 207 9.99 -6.25 -1.68
N TRP A 208 9.37 -5.89 -2.81
CA TRP A 208 9.23 -4.50 -3.22
C TRP A 208 8.31 -3.79 -2.22
N LEU A 209 8.92 -3.24 -1.17
CA LEU A 209 8.36 -2.07 -0.51
C LEU A 209 8.42 -0.95 -1.56
N THR A 210 7.37 -0.79 -2.38
CA THR A 210 7.19 0.47 -3.11
C THR A 210 7.26 1.55 -2.04
N LEU A 211 8.30 2.39 -2.13
CA LEU A 211 8.74 3.36 -1.13
C LEU A 211 7.59 3.75 -0.18
N ALA A 212 7.81 3.64 1.13
CA ALA A 212 7.13 4.55 2.05
C ALA A 212 7.62 5.97 1.69
N ARG A 213 7.08 6.55 0.62
CA ARG A 213 7.23 7.96 0.37
C ARG A 213 6.39 8.62 1.45
N THR A 214 7.06 9.23 2.42
CA THR A 214 6.55 10.36 3.19
C THR A 214 6.32 11.51 2.23
N ASP A 215 5.36 11.37 1.32
CA ASP A 215 4.98 12.43 0.40
C ASP A 215 3.92 13.30 1.07
N GLU A 216 4.33 14.57 1.23
CA GLU A 216 3.53 15.78 1.41
C GLU A 216 2.90 16.00 2.80
N CYS A 217 3.64 16.71 3.66
CA CYS A 217 3.00 17.74 4.49
C CYS A 217 2.53 18.84 3.54
N THR A 218 1.23 19.02 3.39
CA THR A 218 0.70 20.20 2.69
C THR A 218 0.98 21.43 3.56
N VAL A 219 1.92 22.26 3.12
CA VAL A 219 2.32 23.48 3.82
C VAL A 219 1.58 24.68 3.20
N ARG A 220 1.02 25.56 4.02
CA ARG A 220 0.54 26.87 3.53
C ARG A 220 1.74 27.68 3.03
N THR A 221 1.79 27.94 1.72
CA THR A 221 2.63 28.99 1.12
C THR A 221 1.99 30.35 1.31
#